data_AF-A0A9D0M746-F1
#
_entry.id   AF-A0A9D0M746-F1
#
_cell.length_a   1.000
_cell.length_b   1.000
_cell.length_c   1.000
_cell.angle_alpha   90.00
_cell.angle_beta   90.00
_cell.angle_gamma   90.00
#
_symmetry.space_group_name_H-M   'P 1'
#
loop_
_entity.id
_entity.type
_entity.pdbx_description
1 polymer ?
#
loop_
_entity_poly.entity_id
_entity_poly.type
_entity_poly.pdbx_seq_one_letter_code
_entity_poly.pdbx_strand_id
1 'polypeptide(L)'
;DNLLSNAYRYNSKNKKRCHISAGAEKGICRILVEDNGDGILPEEREHIFEKFFRGDKARHFEGTGLGLSLVKDIITASGGTIRAEAGADGSVFEIIY
;
A
#
# COMPACT_ATOMS: atom_id res chain seq x y z
N ASP A 1 -7.54 3.20 -6.56
CA ASP A 1 -7.22 2.22 -7.62
C ASP A 1 -5.86 1.56 -7.41
N ASN A 2 -4.75 2.31 -7.47
CA ASN A 2 -3.38 1.77 -7.31
C ASN A 2 -3.18 0.81 -6.11
N LEU A 3 -3.65 1.18 -4.91
CA LEU A 3 -3.49 0.32 -3.72
C LEU A 3 -4.21 -1.04 -3.87
N LEU A 4 -5.45 -1.01 -4.37
CA LEU A 4 -6.23 -2.23 -4.63
C LEU A 4 -5.59 -3.08 -5.73
N SER A 5 -5.18 -2.46 -6.84
CA SER A 5 -4.50 -3.15 -7.93
C SER A 5 -3.23 -3.85 -7.43
N ASN A 6 -2.44 -3.18 -6.58
CA ASN A 6 -1.26 -3.76 -5.96
C ASN A 6 -1.60 -4.95 -5.05
N ALA A 7 -2.64 -4.84 -4.23
CA ALA A 7 -3.12 -5.92 -3.35
C ALA A 7 -3.51 -7.20 -4.12
N TYR A 8 -3.98 -7.08 -5.37
CA TYR A 8 -4.25 -8.24 -6.23
C TYR A 8 -3.04 -8.68 -7.05
N ARG A 9 -2.25 -7.73 -7.56
CA ARG A 9 -1.10 -8.00 -8.45
C ARG A 9 0.03 -8.70 -7.69
N TYR A 10 0.39 -8.21 -6.51
CA TYR A 10 1.53 -8.71 -5.72
C TYR A 10 1.12 -9.75 -4.67
N ASN A 11 0.03 -10.47 -4.93
CA ASN A 11 -0.51 -11.48 -4.05
C ASN A 11 -0.48 -12.83 -4.76
N SER A 12 0.36 -13.75 -4.26
CA SER A 12 0.51 -15.11 -4.79
C SER A 12 -0.48 -16.12 -4.20
N LYS A 13 -1.34 -15.73 -3.25
CA LYS A 13 -2.31 -16.65 -2.63
C LYS A 13 -3.41 -17.02 -3.62
N ASN A 14 -3.87 -18.28 -3.54
CA ASN A 14 -5.00 -18.79 -4.32
C ASN A 14 -6.32 -18.04 -4.02
N LYS A 15 -6.55 -17.69 -2.75
CA LYS A 15 -7.71 -16.90 -2.31
C LYS A 15 -7.23 -15.50 -1.88
N LYS A 16 -7.20 -14.58 -2.84
CA LYS A 16 -6.83 -13.18 -2.61
C LYS A 16 -7.95 -12.48 -1.83
N ARG A 17 -7.56 -11.68 -0.85
CA ARG A 17 -8.44 -10.82 -0.07
C ARG A 17 -7.83 -9.44 0.02
N CYS A 18 -8.69 -8.45 -0.11
CA CYS A 18 -8.36 -7.08 0.22
C CYS A 18 -9.54 -6.50 1.00
N HIS A 19 -9.25 -5.84 2.12
CA HIS A 19 -10.22 -5.18 2.97
C HIS A 19 -9.92 -3.69 3.00
N ILE A 20 -10.97 -2.88 2.89
CA ILE A 20 -10.87 -1.43 3.08
C ILE A 20 -11.72 -1.08 4.28
N SER A 21 -11.13 -0.38 5.24
CA SER A 21 -11.85 0.21 6.37
C SER A 21 -11.52 1.69 6.45
N ALA A 22 -12.48 2.47 6.95
CA ALA A 22 -12.30 3.89 7.18
C ALA A 22 -13.04 4.27 8.47
N GLY A 23 -12.45 5.17 9.24
CA GLY A 23 -13.01 5.67 10.47
C GLY A 23 -12.51 7.08 10.75
N ALA A 24 -13.29 7.84 11.51
CA ALA A 24 -12.91 9.15 11.97
C ALA A 24 -13.02 9.21 13.50
N GLU A 25 -11.94 9.61 14.16
CA GLU A 25 -11.91 9.79 15.62
C GLU A 25 -11.07 11.03 15.96
N LYS A 26 -11.55 11.87 16.89
CA LYS A 26 -10.83 13.06 17.39
C LYS A 26 -10.36 14.01 16.27
N GLY A 27 -11.14 14.12 15.21
CA GLY A 27 -10.84 14.98 14.05
C GLY A 27 -9.80 14.40 13.08
N ILE A 28 -9.36 13.16 13.29
CA ILE A 28 -8.45 12.43 12.41
C ILE A 28 -9.26 11.43 11.60
N CYS A 29 -9.12 11.46 10.27
CA CYS A 29 -9.69 10.46 9.39
C CYS A 29 -8.61 9.43 9.02
N ARG A 30 -8.87 8.16 9.31
CA ARG A 30 -7.97 7.05 9.03
C ARG A 30 -8.63 6.11 8.02
N ILE A 31 -7.88 5.75 6.98
CA ILE A 31 -8.28 4.75 5.98
C ILE A 31 -7.21 3.66 5.98
N LEU A 32 -7.63 2.40 6.05
CA LEU A 32 -6.77 1.23 5.98
C LEU A 32 -7.12 0.41 4.73
N VAL A 33 -6.10 0.02 3.98
CA VAL A 33 -6.21 -0.93 2.88
C VAL A 33 -5.33 -2.13 3.22
N GLU A 34 -5.96 -3.24 3.59
CA GLU A 34 -5.31 -4.44 4.08
C GLU A 34 -5.41 -5.55 3.03
N ASP A 35 -4.33 -6.29 2.82
CA ASP A 35 -4.31 -7.45 1.93
C ASP A 35 -3.71 -8.69 2.61
N ASN A 36 -3.97 -9.86 2.05
CA ASN A 36 -3.40 -11.14 2.49
C ASN A 36 -2.28 -11.65 1.57
N GLY A 37 -1.57 -10.73 0.91
CA GLY A 37 -0.49 -11.03 -0.02
C GLY A 37 0.78 -11.46 0.67
N ASP A 38 1.89 -11.42 -0.05
CA ASP A 38 3.18 -11.88 0.49
C ASP A 38 3.82 -10.87 1.46
N GLY A 39 3.20 -9.70 1.61
CA GLY A 39 3.67 -8.62 2.47
C GLY A 39 4.91 -7.91 1.91
N ILE A 40 5.16 -6.72 2.46
CA ILE A 40 6.28 -5.84 2.12
C ILE A 40 7.37 -5.99 3.19
N LEU A 41 8.62 -6.19 2.76
CA LEU A 41 9.75 -6.32 3.68
C LEU A 41 9.91 -5.03 4.50
N PRO A 42 10.23 -5.11 5.80
CA PRO A 42 10.36 -3.93 6.67
C PRO A 42 11.23 -2.83 6.07
N GLU A 43 12.39 -3.20 5.52
CA GLU A 43 13.36 -2.32 4.88
C GLU A 43 12.84 -1.67 3.59
N GLU A 44 11.83 -2.23 2.93
CA GLU A 44 11.27 -1.70 1.70
C GLU A 44 10.11 -0.71 1.95
N ARG A 45 9.49 -0.70 3.14
CA ARG A 45 8.22 0.01 3.40
C ARG A 45 8.27 1.51 3.17
N GLU A 46 9.43 2.13 3.38
CA GLU A 46 9.60 3.56 3.08
C GLU A 46 9.92 3.78 1.59
N HIS A 47 10.71 2.90 1.00
CA HIS A 47 11.20 3.00 -0.37
C HIS A 47 10.15 2.65 -1.43
N ILE A 48 9.13 1.84 -1.12
CA ILE A 48 8.03 1.53 -2.07
C ILE A 48 7.28 2.74 -2.60
N PHE A 49 7.40 3.90 -1.94
CA PHE A 49 6.80 5.15 -2.39
C PHE A 49 7.76 6.02 -3.22
N GLU A 50 9.00 5.58 -3.43
CA GLU A 50 9.97 6.25 -4.30
C GLU A 50 9.68 5.94 -5.77
N LYS A 51 9.97 6.91 -6.64
CA LYS A 51 9.78 6.74 -8.09
C LYS A 51 10.73 5.66 -8.60
N PHE A 52 10.20 4.76 -9.42
CA PHE A 52 10.93 3.65 -10.04
C PHE A 52 11.40 2.55 -9.08
N PHE A 53 11.16 2.70 -7.78
CA PHE A 53 11.47 1.64 -6.83
C PHE A 53 10.54 0.44 -7.05
N ARG A 54 11.14 -0.75 -6.97
CA ARG A 54 10.43 -2.03 -7.07
C ARG A 54 11.05 -2.99 -6.07
N GLY A 55 10.28 -3.37 -5.05
CA GLY A 55 10.72 -4.35 -4.06
C GLY A 55 10.99 -5.71 -4.70
N ASP A 56 11.73 -6.57 -4.00
CA ASP A 56 12.24 -7.85 -4.51
C ASP A 56 11.13 -8.74 -5.04
N LYS A 57 10.04 -8.87 -4.26
CA LYS A 57 8.87 -9.65 -4.64
C LYS A 57 8.12 -9.06 -5.84
N ALA A 58 8.23 -7.75 -6.07
CA ALA A 58 7.56 -7.06 -7.16
C ALA A 58 8.33 -7.15 -8.49
N ARG A 59 9.62 -7.52 -8.50
CA ARG A 59 10.46 -7.55 -9.72
C ARG A 59 9.96 -8.51 -10.81
N HIS A 60 9.27 -9.59 -10.41
CA HIS A 60 8.73 -10.60 -11.33
C HIS A 60 7.42 -10.20 -12.02
N PHE A 61 6.78 -9.11 -11.60
CA PHE A 61 5.53 -8.61 -12.17
C PHE A 61 5.81 -7.47 -13.17
N GLU A 62 4.90 -7.18 -14.10
CA GLU A 62 5.05 -5.99 -14.95
C GLU A 62 4.69 -4.71 -14.18
N GLY A 63 5.50 -3.66 -14.33
CA GLY A 63 5.26 -2.35 -13.72
C GLY A 63 6.48 -1.41 -13.73
N THR A 64 6.22 -0.10 -13.73
CA THR A 64 7.25 0.96 -13.80
C THR A 64 7.73 1.44 -12.44
N GLY A 65 7.06 1.07 -11.34
CA GLY A 65 7.35 1.61 -10.01
C GLY A 65 6.87 3.06 -9.79
N LEU A 66 5.90 3.54 -10.58
CA LEU A 66 5.37 4.92 -10.46
C LEU A 66 4.03 5.02 -9.71
N GLY A 67 3.33 3.90 -9.53
CA GLY A 67 1.97 3.89 -8.97
C GLY A 67 1.91 4.40 -7.53
N LEU A 68 2.74 3.84 -6.64
CA LEU A 68 2.75 4.22 -5.22
C LEU A 68 3.35 5.60 -4.97
N SER A 69 4.34 6.02 -5.75
CA SER A 69 4.86 7.39 -5.66
C SER A 69 3.79 8.42 -6.00
N LEU A 70 2.97 8.17 -7.03
CA LEU A 70 1.86 9.05 -7.38
C LEU A 70 0.78 9.06 -6.29
N VAL A 71 0.49 7.90 -5.68
CA VAL A 71 -0.45 7.83 -4.56
C VAL A 71 0.05 8.69 -3.38
N LYS A 72 1.34 8.59 -3.04
CA LYS A 72 1.94 9.42 -1.98
C LYS A 72 1.87 10.90 -2.32
N ASP A 73 2.19 11.30 -3.56
CA ASP A 73 2.12 12.69 -4.01
C ASP A 73 0.69 13.25 -3.88
N ILE A 74 -0.33 12.49 -4.31
CA ILE A 74 -1.75 12.89 -4.22
C ILE A 74 -2.19 13.06 -2.77
N ILE A 75 -1.91 12.08 -1.91
CA ILE A 75 -2.30 12.10 -0.49
C ILE A 75 -1.60 13.25 0.25
N THR A 76 -0.33 13.48 -0.04
CA THR A 76 0.42 14.59 0.56
C THR A 76 -0.12 15.94 0.11
N ALA A 77 -0.47 16.07 -1.18
CA ALA A 77 -1.06 17.30 -1.72
C ALA A 77 -2.45 17.60 -1.15
N SER A 78 -3.20 16.58 -0.72
CA SER A 78 -4.47 16.75 -0.01
C SER A 78 -4.32 16.93 1.51
N GLY A 79 -3.09 17.07 2.02
CA GLY A 79 -2.81 17.32 3.43
C GLY A 79 -2.76 16.08 4.33
N GLY A 80 -2.81 14.88 3.74
CA GLY A 80 -2.70 13.62 4.47
C GLY A 80 -1.29 13.02 4.43
N THR A 81 -1.17 11.84 5.01
CA THR A 81 0.03 10.99 4.93
C THR A 81 -0.36 9.56 4.62
N ILE A 82 0.56 8.81 4.00
CA ILE A 82 0.42 7.37 3.75
C ILE A 82 1.65 6.62 4.24
N ARG A 83 1.43 5.47 4.88
CA ARG A 83 2.49 4.54 5.29
C ARG A 83 2.10 3.10 4.98
N ALA A 84 3.11 2.24 4.82
CA ALA A 84 2.91 0.80 4.70
C ALA A 84 3.40 0.11 5.97
N GLU A 85 2.62 -0.86 6.44
CA GLU A 85 2.89 -1.66 7.62
C GLU A 85 2.70 -3.16 7.33
N ALA A 86 3.12 -4.00 8.28
CA ALA A 86 2.78 -5.41 8.27
C ALA A 86 1.30 -5.59 8.62
N GLY A 87 0.57 -6.37 7.83
CA GLY A 87 -0.73 -6.89 8.18
C GLY A 87 -0.63 -8.28 8.83
N ALA A 88 -1.75 -8.78 9.36
CA ALA A 88 -1.80 -10.11 9.95
C ALA A 88 -1.42 -11.21 8.94
N ASP A 89 -1.88 -11.09 7.70
CA ASP A 89 -1.66 -12.07 6.61
C ASP A 89 -0.82 -11.51 5.46
N GLY A 90 -0.47 -10.22 5.46
CA GLY A 90 0.10 -9.52 4.31
C GLY A 90 0.54 -8.09 4.62
N SER A 91 -0.01 -7.11 3.91
CA SER A 91 0.34 -5.70 4.08
C SER A 91 -0.86 -4.82 4.40
N VAL A 92 -0.58 -3.71 5.09
CA VAL A 92 -1.55 -2.64 5.35
C VAL A 92 -1.00 -1.33 4.83
N PHE A 93 -1.76 -0.64 3.98
CA PHE A 93 -1.54 0.76 3.68
C PHE A 93 -2.46 1.60 4.55
N GLU A 94 -1.88 2.46 5.37
CA GLU A 94 -2.61 3.38 6.24
C GLU A 94 -2.49 4.79 5.71
N ILE A 95 -3.64 5.43 5.52
CA ILE A 95 -3.78 6.83 5.13
C ILE A 95 -4.38 7.59 6.30
N ILE A 96 -3.77 8.72 6.66
CA ILE A 96 -4.21 9.57 7.77
C ILE A 96 -4.40 10.98 7.23
N TYR A 97 -5.55 11.58 7.53
CA TYR A 97 -5.89 12.99 7.32
C TYR A 97 -6.19 13.65 8.66
#